data_AF-A0AAV3URV3-F1
#
_entry.id   AF-A0AAV3URV3-F1
#
_cell.length_a   1.000
_cell.length_b   1.000
_cell.length_c   1.000
_cell.angle_alpha   90.00
_cell.angle_beta   90.00
_cell.angle_gamma   90.00
#
_symmetry.space_group_name_H-M   'P 1'
#
loop_
_entity.id
_entity.type
_entity.pdbx_description
1 polymer ?
#
loop_
_entity_poly.entity_id
_entity_poly.type
_entity_poly.pdbx_seq_one_letter_code
_entity_poly.pdbx_strand_id
1 'polypeptide(L)' 'MKEAVKTALVDVPTKTDIKNITFIRSDVAVVSCLKHITDNRDIGEKDKFEEGSKANQTFVATREHGDWSIAMAQSTLIQN' A
#
# COMPACT_ATOMS: atom_id res chain seq x y z
N MET A 1 7.31 7.85 -9.34
CA MET A 1 7.18 6.47 -9.89
C MET A 1 8.23 6.12 -10.94
N LYS A 2 8.57 6.97 -11.91
CA LYS A 2 9.54 6.62 -12.99
C LYS A 2 10.94 6.19 -12.51
N GLU A 3 11.42 6.69 -11.37
CA GLU A 3 12.72 6.26 -10.83
C GLU A 3 12.62 4.96 -10.05
N ALA A 4 11.48 4.67 -9.41
CA ALA A 4 11.26 3.43 -8.68
C ALA A 4 11.22 2.19 -9.60
N VAL A 5 10.75 2.35 -10.85
CA VAL A 5 10.76 1.26 -11.84
C VAL A 5 12.16 0.96 -12.41
N LYS A 6 13.18 1.74 -12.06
CA LYS A 6 14.58 1.49 -12.44
C LYS A 6 15.37 0.78 -11.33
N THR A 7 14.74 0.47 -10.20
CA THR A 7 15.37 -0.23 -9.08
C THR A 7 14.80 -1.64 -8.96
N ALA A 8 15.39 -2.47 -8.10
CA ALA A 8 14.89 -3.82 -7.79
C ALA A 8 13.44 -3.86 -7.27
N LEU A 9 12.86 -2.71 -6.90
CA LEU A 9 11.43 -2.63 -6.53
C LEU A 9 10.49 -2.86 -7.72
N VAL A 10 10.98 -2.81 -8.96
CA VAL A 10 10.18 -3.16 -10.14
C VAL A 10 9.71 -4.62 -10.09
N ASP A 11 10.51 -5.50 -9.48
CA ASP A 11 10.24 -6.93 -9.35
C ASP A 11 9.44 -7.27 -8.07
N VAL A 12 9.02 -6.26 -7.32
CA VAL A 12 8.16 -6.41 -6.13
C VAL A 12 6.81 -5.71 -6.37
N PRO A 13 5.99 -6.18 -7.34
CA PRO A 13 4.71 -5.56 -7.61
C PRO A 13 3.76 -5.71 -6.41
N THR A 14 2.90 -4.70 -6.25
CA THR A 14 1.87 -4.71 -5.21
C THR A 14 0.51 -4.42 -5.79
N LYS A 15 -0.51 -5.10 -5.26
CA LYS A 15 -1.91 -4.87 -5.59
C LYS A 15 -2.66 -4.47 -4.32
N THR A 16 -3.43 -3.39 -4.38
CA THR A 16 -4.22 -2.92 -3.25
C THR A 16 -5.70 -3.08 -3.54
N ASP A 17 -6.39 -3.83 -2.69
CA ASP A 17 -7.84 -3.94 -2.70
C ASP A 17 -8.43 -3.02 -1.65
N ILE A 18 -9.25 -2.04 -2.05
CA ILE A 18 -10.03 -1.23 -1.11
C ILE A 18 -11.10 -2.12 -0.48
N LYS A 19 -11.14 -2.16 0.84
CA LYS A 19 -12.12 -2.94 1.62
C LYS A 19 -13.23 -2.05 2.17
N ASN A 20 -12.89 -0.85 2.62
CA ASN A 20 -13.87 0.08 3.15
C ASN A 20 -13.39 1.53 3.03
N ILE A 21 -14.33 2.47 2.90
CA ILE A 21 -14.09 3.92 2.96
C ILE A 21 -15.07 4.49 3.98
N THR A 22 -14.55 5.10 5.04
CA THR A 22 -15.36 5.78 6.05
C THR A 22 -15.05 7.27 6.05
N PHE A 23 -16.04 8.10 5.75
CA PHE A 23 -15.93 9.55 5.90
C PHE A 23 -16.10 9.92 7.36
N ILE A 24 -15.04 10.43 7.99
CA ILE A 24 -15.08 10.93 9.37
C ILE A 24 -15.62 12.36 9.39
N ARG A 25 -15.33 13.12 8.33
CA ARG A 25 -15.85 14.46 8.04
C ARG A 25 -16.06 14.59 6.52
N SER A 26 -16.69 15.69 6.10
CA SER A 26 -16.87 16.00 4.67
C SER A 26 -15.55 16.16 3.91
N ASP A 27 -14.45 16.40 4.62
CA ASP A 27 -13.10 16.64 4.10
C ASP A 27 -12.05 15.62 4.59
N VAL A 28 -12.46 14.58 5.32
CA VAL A 28 -11.55 13.55 5.85
C VAL A 28 -12.18 12.16 5.71
N ALA A 29 -11.44 11.25 5.08
CA ALA A 29 -11.82 9.84 4.94
C ALA A 29 -10.71 8.90 5.41
N VAL A 30 -11.11 7.81 6.07
CA VAL A 30 -10.24 6.68 6.37
C VAL A 30 -10.54 5.57 5.37
N VAL A 31 -9.51 5.13 4.64
CA VAL A 31 -9.60 4.07 3.63
C VAL A 31 -8.86 2.85 4.14
N SER A 32 -9.61 1.76 4.37
CA SER A 32 -9.05 0.47 4.76
C SER A 32 -8.84 -0.39 3.52
N CYS A 33 -7.64 -0.93 3.37
CA CYS A 33 -7.22 -1.74 2.23
C CYS A 33 -6.54 -3.03 2.67
N LEU A 34 -6.59 -4.03 1.79
CA LEU A 34 -5.69 -5.18 1.83
C LEU A 34 -4.66 -5.02 0.72
N LYS A 35 -3.38 -4.98 1.09
CA LYS A 35 -2.27 -4.95 0.15
C LYS A 35 -1.71 -6.36 -0.03
N HIS A 36 -1.58 -6.77 -1.28
CA HIS A 36 -0.91 -7.98 -1.71
C HIS A 36 0.48 -7.62 -2.22
N ILE A 37 1.49 -8.33 -1.74
CA ILE A 37 2.90 -8.12 -2.11
C ILE A 37 3.40 -9.41 -2.75
N THR A 38 3.92 -9.31 -3.96
CA THR A 38 4.55 -10.42 -4.67
C THR A 38 6.01 -10.05 -4.86
N ASP A 39 6.93 -10.88 -4.39
CA ASP A 39 8.37 -10.70 -4.58
C ASP A 39 8.86 -11.69 -5.64
N ASN A 40 9.05 -11.19 -6.86
CA ASN A 40 9.51 -11.98 -8.01
C ASN A 40 11.04 -11.97 -8.17
N ARG A 41 11.78 -11.34 -7.25
CA ARG A 41 13.25 -11.35 -7.28
C ARG A 41 13.77 -12.77 -7.06
N ASP A 42 14.99 -13.04 -7.51
CA ASP A 42 15.62 -14.35 -7.31
C ASP A 42 15.85 -14.66 -5.82
N ILE A 43 15.84 -15.94 -5.44
CA ILE A 43 15.92 -16.40 -4.04
C ILE A 43 17.12 -15.78 -3.28
N GLY A 44 18.24 -15.54 -3.95
CA GLY A 44 19.43 -14.91 -3.36
C GLY A 44 19.32 -13.40 -3.11
N GLU A 45 18.30 -12.76 -3.67
CA GLU A 45 18.03 -11.31 -3.60
C GLU A 45 16.74 -10.98 -2.83
N LYS A 46 15.96 -12.02 -2.45
CA LYS A 46 14.75 -11.84 -1.63
C LYS A 46 15.16 -11.41 -0.22
N ASP A 47 14.59 -10.28 0.21
CA ASP A 47 14.54 -9.95 1.63
C ASP A 47 13.68 -10.99 2.37
N LYS A 48 13.71 -11.03 3.70
CA LYS A 48 12.95 -11.99 4.55
C LYS A 48 11.41 -11.89 4.43
N PHE A 49 10.87 -11.24 3.40
CA PHE A 49 9.44 -11.26 3.12
C PHE A 49 9.08 -12.62 2.52
N GLU A 50 8.13 -13.30 3.17
CA GLU A 50 7.56 -14.51 2.60
C GLU A 50 6.81 -14.17 1.31
N GLU A 51 7.04 -14.96 0.27
CA GLU A 51 6.34 -14.84 -1.01
C GLU A 51 4.82 -14.93 -0.78
N GLY A 52 4.07 -13.97 -1.31
CA GLY A 52 2.61 -13.88 -1.07
C GLY A 52 2.21 -13.18 0.23
N SER A 53 3.14 -12.45 0.88
CA SER A 53 2.86 -11.60 2.04
C SER A 53 1.70 -10.62 1.80
N LYS A 54 0.84 -10.46 2.80
CA LYS A 54 -0.25 -9.49 2.81
C LYS A 54 0.00 -8.42 3.87
N ALA A 55 -0.55 -7.24 3.67
CA ALA A 55 -0.55 -6.18 4.68
C ALA A 55 -1.93 -5.53 4.79
N ASN A 56 -2.34 -5.26 6.03
CA ASN A 56 -3.42 -4.30 6.27
C ASN A 56 -2.87 -2.91 6.00
N GLN A 57 -3.49 -2.19 5.07
CA GLN A 57 -3.08 -0.84 4.69
C GLN A 57 -4.19 0.15 4.99
N THR A 58 -3.86 1.22 5.72
CA THR A 58 -4.78 2.29 6.05
C THR A 58 -4.27 3.59 5.45
N PHE A 59 -5.15 4.29 4.73
CA PHE A 59 -4.91 5.66 4.31
C PHE A 59 -5.82 6.61 5.07
N VAL A 60 -5.28 7.74 5.48
CA VAL A 60 -6.09 8.92 5.82
C VAL A 60 -5.99 9.85 4.62
N ALA A 61 -7.13 10.10 3.97
CA ALA A 61 -7.25 11.04 2.90
C ALA A 61 -7.88 12.34 3.42
N THR A 62 -7.31 13.48 3.06
CA THR A 62 -7.87 14.81 3.32
C THR A 62 -8.22 15.48 2.00
N ARG A 63 -9.28 16.29 2.00
CA ARG A 63 -9.66 17.10 0.85
C ARG A 63 -9.25 18.55 1.06
N GLU A 64 -8.33 19.03 0.24
CA GLU A 64 -7.86 20.41 0.26
C GLU A 64 -8.03 21.01 -1.13
N HIS A 65 -8.53 22.24 -1.23
CA HIS A 65 -8.79 22.93 -2.50
C HIS A 65 -9.68 22.15 -3.50
N GLY A 66 -10.49 21.21 -3.01
CA GLY A 66 -11.38 20.38 -3.83
C GLY A 66 -10.82 18.99 -4.17
N ASP A 67 -9.52 18.77 -3.95
CA ASP A 67 -8.83 17.53 -4.32
C ASP A 67 -8.51 16.67 -3.09
N TRP A 68 -8.68 15.36 -3.22
CA TRP A 68 -8.30 14.41 -2.18
C TRP A 68 -6.82 14.04 -2.30
N SER A 69 -6.10 14.15 -1.19
CA SER A 69 -4.71 13.72 -1.05
C SER A 69 -4.55 12.77 0.12
N ILE A 70 -3.58 11.86 0.06
CA ILE A 70 -3.25 10.98 1.17
C ILE A 70 -2.39 11.78 2.16
N ALA A 71 -2.94 12.10 3.33
CA ALA A 71 -2.22 12.75 4.42
C ALA A 71 -1.38 11.76 5.23
N MET A 72 -1.81 10.50 5.32
CA MET A 72 -1.10 9.43 6.02
C MET A 72 -1.29 8.10 5.32
N ALA A 73 -0.24 7.30 5.26
CA ALA A 73 -0.28 5.91 4.84
C ALA A 73 0.41 5.05 5.89
N GLN A 74 -0.29 4.04 6.42
CA GLN A 74 0.30 3.03 7.28
C GLN A 74 0.08 1.65 6.64
N SER A 75 1.07 0.77 6.72
CA SER A 75 0.96 -0.63 6.33
C SER A 75 1.48 -1.50 7.45
N THR A 76 0.67 -2.45 7.89
CA THR A 76 1.04 -3.44 8.90
C THR A 76 1.03 -4.81 8.23
N LEU A 77 2.18 -5.47 8.20
CA LEU A 77 2.32 -6.82 7.67
C LEU A 77 1.41 -7.78 8.45
N ILE A 78 0.77 -8.68 7.73
CA ILE A 78 0.03 -9.79 8.30
C ILE A 78 1.03 -10.94 8.38
N GLN A 79 1.38 -11.35 9.60
CA GLN A 79 2.15 -12.57 9.83
C GLN A 79 1.18 -13.76 9.78
N ASN A 80 1.59 -14.84 9.11
CA ASN A 80 0.89 -16.12 9.17
C ASN A 80 1.32 -16.91 10.40
#